data_AF-A0A8H6ITR5-F1
#
_entry.id   AF-A0A8H6ITR5-F1
#
_cell.length_a   1.000
_cell.length_b   1.000
_cell.length_c   1.000
_cell.angle_alpha   90.00
_cell.angle_beta   90.00
_cell.angle_gamma   90.00
#
_symmetry.space_group_name_H-M   'P 1'
#
loop_
_entity.id
_entity.type
_entity.pdbx_description
1 polymer ?
#
loop_
_entity_poly.entity_id
_entity_poly.type
_entity_poly.pdbx_seq_one_letter_code
_entity_poly.pdbx_strand_id
1 'polypeptide(L)'
;MDEFLFESTGNEPSASYKQWLRTSYWALHTKRNPNQLVWKNWVSNAMMLASSLGWDTMVNDMIKRNIFNPDDLDAEGWWPLHTASRFGNLSTVQLLLEHGAFPDLKDKSGQTPLCHAVESGYKDVVELLLDTGEVDPDSKDHRGHTPLMYGCASYRGEGAASLLLRTPGVNPAYVAPDGKSALFQTWSPLVIEELLKFDGVDINSRDRSGRTLLSRAAMDGNFPLVRFFLGKAETNRNAADIDGRTPILLATAMRQHEAISLLLNDPTVELNAPDDSGRTALSYAAEAADDAIIKTLLASDRVDPDSRDHLGRSPLSWSVRKWRPSMDKQIKAAIKALLADGRVDVDSCDNAGRTPVSIAADNGCVEIVNVLMKMRRADTGRPGNDEWTLLRWAQANRHKSGSSAWVNDGRTWSL
;
A
#
# COMPACT_ATOMS: atom_id res chain seq x y z
N MET A 1 37.35 -27.50 -4.53
CA MET A 1 36.20 -26.74 -4.02
C MET A 1 35.88 -25.77 -5.13
N ASP A 2 34.98 -26.16 -6.03
CA ASP A 2 34.25 -25.32 -6.98
C ASP A 2 33.51 -26.24 -7.96
N GLU A 3 32.35 -25.77 -8.41
CA GLU A 3 31.49 -26.32 -9.48
C GLU A 3 30.82 -27.69 -9.23
N PHE A 4 29.77 -27.69 -8.40
CA PHE A 4 28.62 -28.59 -8.63
C PHE A 4 27.67 -27.92 -9.62
N LEU A 5 28.06 -27.95 -10.90
CA LEU A 5 27.20 -27.55 -12.01
C LEU A 5 26.03 -28.54 -12.12
N PHE A 6 24.84 -27.99 -11.97
CA PHE A 6 23.55 -28.63 -12.16
C PHE A 6 23.32 -28.89 -13.64
N GLU A 7 23.49 -30.14 -14.08
CA GLU A 7 22.89 -30.62 -15.32
C GLU A 7 22.28 -32.01 -15.07
N SER A 8 20.96 -32.09 -14.99
CA SER A 8 20.16 -32.51 -16.15
C SER A 8 18.69 -32.56 -15.76
N THR A 9 17.87 -32.01 -16.62
CA THR A 9 16.41 -32.06 -16.66
C THR A 9 15.85 -33.46 -16.41
N GLY A 10 14.92 -33.58 -15.46
CA GLY A 10 14.04 -34.75 -15.26
C GLY A 10 14.34 -35.59 -14.01
N ASN A 11 13.53 -35.41 -12.98
CA ASN A 11 13.16 -36.34 -11.88
C ASN A 11 14.19 -37.25 -11.19
N GLU A 12 15.50 -37.14 -11.44
CA GLU A 12 16.50 -37.92 -10.71
C GLU A 12 17.66 -37.06 -10.18
N PRO A 13 18.15 -37.31 -8.95
CA PRO A 13 19.39 -36.73 -8.47
C PRO A 13 20.57 -37.17 -9.35
N SER A 14 21.51 -36.25 -9.60
CA SER A 14 22.72 -36.54 -10.39
C SER A 14 23.47 -37.77 -9.86
N ALA A 15 24.17 -38.50 -10.74
CA ALA A 15 24.94 -39.69 -10.35
C ALA A 15 25.93 -39.42 -9.20
N SER A 16 26.48 -38.20 -9.15
CA SER A 16 27.33 -37.68 -8.08
C SER A 16 26.61 -37.62 -6.73
N TYR A 17 25.30 -37.32 -6.73
CA TYR A 17 24.48 -37.24 -5.53
C TYR A 17 23.98 -38.62 -5.07
N LYS A 18 23.67 -39.53 -6.00
CA LYS A 18 23.42 -40.96 -5.69
C LYS A 18 24.66 -41.62 -5.06
N GLN A 19 25.85 -41.26 -5.54
CA GLN A 19 27.14 -41.68 -4.97
C GLN A 19 27.37 -41.05 -3.58
N TRP A 20 26.92 -39.81 -3.37
CA TRP A 20 26.94 -39.15 -2.07
C TRP A 20 26.04 -39.83 -1.04
N LEU A 21 24.78 -40.15 -1.37
CA LEU A 21 23.88 -40.89 -0.46
C LEU A 21 24.49 -42.22 -0.03
N ARG A 22 25.12 -42.94 -0.97
CA ARG A 22 25.84 -44.19 -0.71
C ARG A 22 27.04 -43.99 0.22
N THR A 23 27.87 -42.98 -0.03
CA THR A 23 29.07 -42.71 0.79
C THR A 23 28.75 -42.18 2.17
N SER A 24 27.74 -41.31 2.30
CA SER A 24 27.25 -40.79 3.58
C SER A 24 26.52 -41.83 4.43
N TYR A 25 25.76 -42.74 3.80
CA TYR A 25 25.19 -43.92 4.46
C TYR A 25 26.28 -44.84 5.03
N TRP A 26 27.33 -45.08 4.23
CA TRP A 26 28.50 -45.86 4.64
C TRP A 26 29.26 -45.19 5.80
N ALA A 27 29.38 -43.87 5.80
CA ALA A 27 30.01 -43.10 6.87
C ALA A 27 29.24 -43.18 8.21
N LEU A 28 27.91 -43.31 8.16
CA LEU A 28 27.04 -43.46 9.32
C LEU A 28 27.21 -44.81 10.02
N HIS A 29 27.20 -45.89 9.23
CA HIS A 29 27.30 -47.26 9.73
C HIS A 29 28.72 -47.58 10.22
N THR A 30 29.71 -46.80 9.80
CA THR A 30 31.11 -46.97 10.21
C THR A 30 31.54 -46.08 11.37
N LYS A 31 30.62 -45.32 12.01
CA LYS A 31 30.92 -44.36 13.09
C LYS A 31 32.05 -43.38 12.76
N ARG A 32 32.22 -43.03 11.48
CA ARG A 32 33.35 -42.23 10.99
C ARG A 32 33.08 -40.73 10.87
N ASN A 33 31.89 -40.25 11.22
CA ASN A 33 31.56 -38.83 11.14
C ASN A 33 31.64 -38.16 12.53
N PRO A 34 32.71 -37.40 12.84
CA PRO A 34 32.94 -36.86 14.18
C PRO A 34 32.02 -35.67 14.54
N ASN A 35 31.29 -35.10 13.57
CA ASN A 35 30.36 -33.97 13.79
C ASN A 35 28.92 -34.35 13.42
N GLN A 36 28.23 -35.00 14.36
CA GLN A 36 26.83 -35.41 14.24
C GLN A 36 25.89 -34.23 13.88
N LEU A 37 26.20 -33.02 14.36
CA LEU A 37 25.42 -31.81 14.08
C LEU A 37 25.54 -31.34 12.62
N VAL A 38 26.76 -31.35 12.06
CA VAL A 38 26.99 -30.96 10.65
C VAL A 38 26.28 -31.92 9.70
N TRP A 39 26.30 -33.21 10.03
CA TRP A 39 25.58 -34.22 9.26
C TRP A 39 24.06 -34.02 9.32
N LYS A 40 23.49 -33.78 10.52
CA LYS A 40 22.05 -33.54 10.67
C LYS A 40 21.59 -32.34 9.84
N ASN A 41 22.33 -31.23 9.86
CA ASN A 41 22.02 -30.04 9.07
C ASN A 41 22.09 -30.33 7.57
N TRP A 42 23.11 -31.05 7.12
CA TRP A 42 23.28 -31.39 5.71
C TRP A 42 22.14 -32.28 5.20
N VAL A 43 21.75 -33.31 5.98
CA VAL A 43 20.63 -34.21 5.63
C VAL A 43 19.31 -33.45 5.62
N SER A 44 19.08 -32.55 6.57
CA SER A 44 17.87 -31.72 6.62
C SER A 44 17.78 -30.81 5.41
N ASN A 45 18.87 -30.12 5.04
CA ASN A 45 18.94 -29.33 3.81
C ASN A 45 18.73 -30.21 2.58
N ALA A 46 19.29 -31.41 2.59
CA ALA A 46 19.05 -32.50 1.66
C ALA A 46 17.56 -32.73 1.38
N MET A 47 16.85 -33.00 2.47
CA MET A 47 15.42 -33.26 2.47
C MET A 47 14.61 -32.05 2.00
N MET A 48 14.96 -30.83 2.46
CA MET A 48 14.28 -29.60 2.03
C MET A 48 14.45 -29.36 0.52
N LEU A 49 15.65 -29.53 -0.02
CA LEU A 49 15.92 -29.36 -1.46
C LEU A 49 15.19 -30.41 -2.29
N ALA A 50 15.20 -31.67 -1.85
CA ALA A 50 14.43 -32.72 -2.51
C ALA A 50 12.92 -32.40 -2.47
N SER A 51 12.45 -31.86 -1.35
CA SER A 51 11.04 -31.50 -1.17
C SER A 51 10.62 -30.26 -1.95
N SER A 52 11.53 -29.29 -2.16
CA SER A 52 11.27 -28.09 -2.97
C SER A 52 11.33 -28.34 -4.47
N LEU A 53 12.11 -29.33 -4.90
CA LEU A 53 12.27 -29.68 -6.31
C LEU A 53 11.36 -30.84 -6.78
N GLY A 54 10.62 -31.47 -5.86
CA GLY A 54 9.75 -32.60 -6.19
C GLY A 54 10.49 -33.91 -6.45
N TRP A 55 11.64 -34.13 -5.79
CA TRP A 55 12.43 -35.36 -5.94
C TRP A 55 11.84 -36.51 -5.11
N ASP A 56 10.64 -36.96 -5.48
CA ASP A 56 9.84 -37.93 -4.74
C ASP A 56 10.61 -39.21 -4.39
N THR A 57 11.41 -39.72 -5.34
CA THR A 57 12.23 -40.92 -5.15
C THR A 57 13.24 -40.76 -4.03
N MET A 58 13.87 -39.59 -3.95
CA MET A 58 14.84 -39.27 -2.92
C MET A 58 14.18 -39.07 -1.56
N VAL A 59 13.05 -38.34 -1.50
CA VAL A 59 12.28 -38.16 -0.27
C VAL A 59 11.84 -39.51 0.28
N ASN A 60 11.28 -40.37 -0.57
CA ASN A 60 10.85 -41.73 -0.20
C ASN A 60 12.00 -42.59 0.33
N ASP A 61 13.15 -42.56 -0.35
CA ASP A 61 14.33 -43.34 0.04
C ASP A 61 14.90 -42.86 1.38
N MET A 62 14.92 -41.55 1.63
CA MET A 62 15.40 -40.98 2.90
C MET A 62 14.50 -41.38 4.07
N ILE A 63 13.17 -41.37 3.87
CA ILE A 63 12.20 -41.75 4.90
C ILE A 63 12.23 -43.27 5.14
N LYS A 64 12.13 -44.10 4.09
CA LYS A 64 12.12 -45.57 4.22
C LYS A 64 13.38 -46.15 4.86
N ARG A 65 14.53 -45.50 4.64
CA ARG A 65 15.80 -45.90 5.24
C ARG A 65 16.00 -45.34 6.66
N ASN A 66 14.99 -44.65 7.21
CA ASN A 66 15.02 -44.01 8.51
C ASN A 66 16.22 -43.04 8.66
N ILE A 67 16.59 -42.36 7.55
CA ILE A 67 17.67 -41.36 7.52
C ILE A 67 17.14 -40.01 8.03
N PHE A 68 15.85 -39.75 7.84
CA PHE A 68 15.18 -38.52 8.21
C PHE A 68 13.74 -38.83 8.63
N ASN A 69 13.29 -38.26 9.76
CA ASN A 69 11.88 -38.32 10.15
C ASN A 69 11.11 -37.23 9.39
N PRO A 70 9.97 -37.51 8.72
CA PRO A 70 9.18 -36.49 8.03
C PRO A 70 8.82 -35.26 8.88
N ASP A 71 8.80 -35.38 10.21
CA ASP A 71 8.53 -34.26 11.14
C ASP A 71 9.79 -33.56 11.67
N ASP A 72 10.99 -33.98 11.24
CA ASP A 72 12.23 -33.27 11.59
C ASP A 72 12.28 -31.93 10.86
N LEU A 73 12.77 -30.92 11.59
CA LEU A 73 12.99 -29.56 11.07
C LEU A 73 14.44 -29.34 10.67
N ASP A 74 14.65 -28.49 9.67
CA ASP A 74 15.98 -28.02 9.28
C ASP A 74 16.55 -26.98 10.26
N ALA A 75 17.77 -26.50 10.00
CA ALA A 75 18.41 -25.48 10.85
C ALA A 75 17.62 -24.16 10.89
N GLU A 76 16.88 -23.87 9.82
CA GLU A 76 16.03 -22.69 9.68
C GLU A 76 14.63 -22.90 10.27
N GLY A 77 14.31 -24.11 10.73
CA GLY A 77 13.04 -24.46 11.37
C GLY A 77 11.92 -24.73 10.38
N TRP A 78 12.23 -25.24 9.19
CA TRP A 78 11.26 -25.67 8.19
C TRP A 78 11.10 -27.20 8.20
N TRP A 79 9.86 -27.64 8.00
CA TRP A 79 9.54 -29.05 7.77
C TRP A 79 9.53 -29.33 6.26
N PRO A 80 9.77 -30.59 5.85
CA PRO A 80 9.68 -31.00 4.46
C PRO A 80 8.30 -30.65 3.87
N LEU A 81 7.24 -30.80 4.68
CA LEU A 81 5.86 -30.57 4.25
C LEU A 81 5.58 -29.09 3.94
N HIS A 82 6.06 -28.14 4.77
CA HIS A 82 5.98 -26.71 4.46
C HIS A 82 6.70 -26.38 3.16
N THR A 83 7.89 -26.95 2.98
CA THR A 83 8.70 -26.73 1.77
C THR A 83 7.98 -27.27 0.53
N ALA A 84 7.56 -28.53 0.53
CA ALA A 84 6.82 -29.13 -0.58
C ALA A 84 5.52 -28.36 -0.90
N SER A 85 4.81 -27.90 0.14
CA SER A 85 3.57 -27.12 -0.01
C SER A 85 3.82 -25.74 -0.62
N ARG A 86 4.89 -25.06 -0.19
CA ARG A 86 5.29 -23.73 -0.71
C ARG A 86 5.70 -23.77 -2.17
N PHE A 87 6.23 -24.89 -2.65
CA PHE A 87 6.68 -25.03 -4.04
C PHE A 87 5.66 -25.79 -4.93
N GLY A 88 4.56 -26.26 -4.35
CA GLY A 88 3.47 -26.88 -5.11
C GLY A 88 3.75 -28.32 -5.55
N ASN A 89 4.67 -29.02 -4.89
CA ASN A 89 5.04 -30.38 -5.26
C ASN A 89 4.03 -31.40 -4.72
N LEU A 90 2.90 -31.53 -5.42
CA LEU A 90 1.76 -32.36 -5.02
C LEU A 90 2.16 -33.80 -4.67
N SER A 91 2.92 -34.47 -5.53
CA SER A 91 3.39 -35.85 -5.32
C SER A 91 4.22 -35.98 -4.03
N THR A 92 5.07 -34.99 -3.76
CA THR A 92 5.90 -34.98 -2.56
C THR A 92 5.07 -34.72 -1.30
N VAL A 93 4.10 -33.79 -1.37
CA VAL A 93 3.15 -33.53 -0.27
C VAL A 93 2.39 -34.81 0.06
N GLN A 94 1.82 -35.48 -0.94
CA GLN A 94 1.13 -36.75 -0.77
C GLN A 94 2.04 -37.81 -0.12
N LEU A 95 3.27 -37.94 -0.63
CA LEU A 95 4.23 -38.90 -0.11
C LEU A 95 4.59 -38.64 1.36
N LEU A 96 4.79 -37.38 1.73
CA LEU A 96 5.10 -37.00 3.11
C LEU A 96 3.93 -37.33 4.05
N LEU A 97 2.69 -37.03 3.63
CA LEU A 97 1.47 -37.36 4.39
C LEU A 97 1.29 -38.88 4.55
N GLU A 98 1.51 -39.67 3.49
CA GLU A 98 1.45 -41.13 3.51
C GLU A 98 2.47 -41.75 4.49
N HIS A 99 3.60 -41.07 4.70
CA HIS A 99 4.63 -41.45 5.67
C HIS A 99 4.43 -40.86 7.08
N GLY A 100 3.27 -40.25 7.33
CA GLY A 100 2.86 -39.79 8.65
C GLY A 100 3.33 -38.38 9.02
N ALA A 101 3.73 -37.54 8.05
CA ALA A 101 3.99 -36.12 8.31
C ALA A 101 2.71 -35.45 8.84
N PHE A 102 2.81 -34.71 9.94
CA PHE A 102 1.63 -34.02 10.47
C PHE A 102 1.23 -32.82 9.59
N PRO A 103 -0.03 -32.75 9.11
CA PRO A 103 -0.44 -31.77 8.10
C PRO A 103 -0.63 -30.34 8.63
N ASP A 104 -0.80 -30.17 9.94
CA ASP A 104 -1.07 -28.86 10.58
C ASP A 104 0.11 -28.33 11.44
N LEU A 105 1.34 -28.78 11.14
CA LEU A 105 2.52 -28.32 11.88
C LEU A 105 2.76 -26.82 11.69
N LYS A 106 3.08 -26.13 12.78
CA LYS A 106 3.35 -24.69 12.76
C LYS A 106 4.82 -24.39 12.70
N ASP A 107 5.19 -23.48 11.80
CA ASP A 107 6.55 -23.00 11.70
C ASP A 107 6.97 -21.98 12.76
N LYS A 108 8.22 -21.53 12.70
CA LYS A 108 8.75 -20.51 13.63
C LYS A 108 7.92 -19.21 13.62
N SER A 109 7.19 -18.94 12.55
CA SER A 109 6.26 -17.82 12.44
C SER A 109 4.80 -18.18 12.78
N GLY A 110 4.54 -19.44 13.08
CA GLY A 110 3.22 -19.98 13.38
C GLY A 110 2.43 -20.40 12.14
N GLN A 111 3.04 -20.38 10.94
CA GLN A 111 2.35 -20.71 9.68
C GLN A 111 2.31 -22.22 9.46
N THR A 112 1.19 -22.70 8.92
CA THR A 112 0.97 -24.11 8.57
C THR A 112 1.38 -24.39 7.12
N PRO A 113 1.55 -25.65 6.69
CA PRO A 113 1.77 -25.98 5.28
C PRO A 113 0.67 -25.41 4.37
N LEU A 114 -0.58 -25.38 4.88
CA LEU A 114 -1.72 -24.76 4.20
C LEU A 114 -1.51 -23.26 3.94
N CYS A 115 -1.01 -22.49 4.91
CA CYS A 115 -0.68 -21.07 4.70
C CYS A 115 0.26 -20.87 3.51
N HIS A 116 1.33 -21.69 3.42
CA HIS A 116 2.32 -21.60 2.34
C HIS A 116 1.77 -22.02 0.97
N ALA A 117 0.94 -23.08 0.93
CA ALA A 117 0.28 -23.51 -0.31
C ALA A 117 -0.70 -22.45 -0.83
N VAL A 118 -1.47 -21.84 0.07
CA VAL A 118 -2.47 -20.81 -0.25
C VAL A 118 -1.79 -19.51 -0.71
N GLU A 119 -0.77 -19.05 0.00
CA GLU A 119 0.03 -17.86 -0.39
C GLU A 119 0.63 -18.04 -1.79
N SER A 120 1.12 -19.25 -2.07
CA SER A 120 1.78 -19.56 -3.34
C SER A 120 0.80 -19.89 -4.48
N GLY A 121 -0.48 -20.13 -4.17
CA GLY A 121 -1.56 -20.34 -5.14
C GLY A 121 -1.71 -21.77 -5.64
N TYR A 122 -1.16 -22.77 -4.95
CA TYR A 122 -1.18 -24.17 -5.39
C TYR A 122 -2.46 -24.89 -4.97
N LYS A 123 -3.54 -24.66 -5.72
CA LYS A 123 -4.89 -25.18 -5.43
C LYS A 123 -4.92 -26.70 -5.18
N ASP A 124 -4.24 -27.49 -6.00
CA ASP A 124 -4.22 -28.95 -5.88
C ASP A 124 -3.62 -29.41 -4.54
N VAL A 125 -2.61 -28.69 -4.05
CA VAL A 125 -2.01 -28.94 -2.73
C VAL A 125 -2.94 -28.49 -1.60
N VAL A 126 -3.65 -27.37 -1.79
CA VAL A 126 -4.65 -26.88 -0.83
C VAL A 126 -5.79 -27.90 -0.71
N GLU A 127 -6.31 -28.42 -1.82
CA GLU A 127 -7.31 -29.50 -1.84
C GLU A 127 -6.81 -30.74 -1.09
N LEU A 128 -5.61 -31.24 -1.45
CA LEU A 128 -5.02 -32.40 -0.80
C LEU A 128 -4.87 -32.23 0.72
N LEU A 129 -4.41 -31.06 1.18
CA LEU A 129 -4.22 -30.79 2.61
C LEU A 129 -5.57 -30.72 3.34
N LEU A 130 -6.58 -30.08 2.75
CA LEU A 130 -7.92 -29.99 3.35
C LEU A 130 -8.64 -31.34 3.38
N ASP A 131 -8.44 -32.17 2.36
CA ASP A 131 -9.03 -33.51 2.25
C ASP A 131 -8.54 -34.48 3.35
N THR A 132 -7.43 -34.18 4.02
CA THR A 132 -6.98 -34.94 5.19
C THR A 132 -7.99 -34.90 6.36
N GLY A 133 -8.79 -33.83 6.46
CA GLY A 133 -9.72 -33.60 7.56
C GLY A 133 -9.05 -33.25 8.91
N GLU A 134 -7.71 -33.24 8.96
CA GLU A 134 -6.93 -32.94 10.17
C GLU A 134 -6.42 -31.49 10.22
N VAL A 135 -6.51 -30.76 9.10
CA VAL A 135 -6.04 -29.38 8.97
C VAL A 135 -7.12 -28.40 9.40
N ASP A 136 -6.78 -27.47 10.30
CA ASP A 136 -7.61 -26.31 10.60
C ASP A 136 -7.44 -25.24 9.50
N PRO A 137 -8.45 -25.00 8.64
CA PRO A 137 -8.35 -24.03 7.55
C PRO A 137 -8.27 -22.57 8.04
N ASP A 138 -8.54 -22.33 9.32
CA ASP A 138 -8.53 -21.03 9.99
C ASP A 138 -7.36 -20.88 10.98
N SER A 139 -6.38 -21.78 10.92
CA SER A 139 -5.23 -21.80 11.81
C SER A 139 -4.44 -20.49 11.76
N LYS A 140 -4.23 -19.87 12.92
CA LYS A 140 -3.60 -18.55 13.04
C LYS A 140 -2.08 -18.64 13.26
N ASP A 141 -1.34 -17.78 12.56
CA ASP A 141 0.09 -17.57 12.79
C ASP A 141 0.35 -16.70 14.04
N HIS A 142 1.62 -16.40 14.36
CA HIS A 142 1.99 -15.56 15.51
C HIS A 142 1.53 -14.10 15.39
N ARG A 143 1.22 -13.61 14.18
CA ARG A 143 0.61 -12.29 13.96
C ARG A 143 -0.92 -12.35 13.98
N GLY A 144 -1.48 -13.55 14.07
CA GLY A 144 -2.90 -13.81 13.99
C GLY A 144 -3.46 -13.84 12.57
N HIS A 145 -2.63 -14.00 11.53
CA HIS A 145 -3.07 -14.15 10.13
C HIS A 145 -3.53 -15.59 9.87
N THR A 146 -4.62 -15.74 9.12
CA THR A 146 -5.17 -17.03 8.67
C THR A 146 -4.72 -17.36 7.24
N PRO A 147 -4.81 -18.63 6.78
CA PRO A 147 -4.49 -18.99 5.39
C PRO A 147 -5.23 -18.13 4.36
N LEU A 148 -6.52 -17.84 4.61
CA LEU A 148 -7.33 -16.99 3.76
C LEU A 148 -6.72 -15.58 3.59
N MET A 149 -6.19 -14.97 4.66
CA MET A 149 -5.56 -13.66 4.57
C MET A 149 -4.31 -13.66 3.69
N TYR A 150 -3.53 -14.74 3.69
CA TYR A 150 -2.39 -14.90 2.78
C TYR A 150 -2.82 -15.08 1.33
N GLY A 151 -3.87 -15.86 1.10
CA GLY A 151 -4.47 -16.04 -0.23
C GLY A 151 -4.98 -14.72 -0.81
N CYS A 152 -5.63 -13.90 0.03
CA CYS A 152 -6.08 -12.56 -0.34
C CYS A 152 -4.92 -11.59 -0.64
N ALA A 153 -3.82 -11.65 0.12
CA ALA A 153 -2.67 -10.76 -0.04
C ALA A 153 -1.79 -11.09 -1.26
N SER A 154 -1.83 -12.33 -1.75
CA SER A 154 -1.00 -12.81 -2.86
C SER A 154 -1.73 -12.79 -4.20
N TYR A 155 -1.06 -12.30 -5.25
CA TYR A 155 -1.61 -12.33 -6.61
C TYR A 155 -1.89 -13.75 -7.12
N ARG A 156 -1.09 -14.74 -6.70
CA ARG A 156 -1.30 -16.15 -7.10
C ARG A 156 -2.33 -16.85 -6.20
N GLY A 157 -2.57 -16.29 -5.01
CA GLY A 157 -3.42 -16.87 -3.98
C GLY A 157 -4.92 -16.70 -4.23
N GLU A 158 -5.36 -15.89 -5.20
CA GLU A 158 -6.78 -15.63 -5.48
C GLU A 158 -7.60 -16.92 -5.67
N GLY A 159 -7.09 -17.86 -6.47
CA GLY A 159 -7.77 -19.14 -6.69
C GLY A 159 -7.83 -20.01 -5.44
N ALA A 160 -6.77 -19.98 -4.61
CA ALA A 160 -6.73 -20.72 -3.36
C ALA A 160 -7.62 -20.08 -2.27
N ALA A 161 -7.69 -18.75 -2.22
CA ALA A 161 -8.62 -18.02 -1.36
C ALA A 161 -10.07 -18.36 -1.69
N SER A 162 -10.41 -18.38 -2.98
CA SER A 162 -11.76 -18.77 -3.46
C SER A 162 -12.11 -20.21 -3.06
N LEU A 163 -11.11 -21.09 -3.02
CA LEU A 163 -11.28 -22.47 -2.57
C LEU A 163 -11.51 -22.55 -1.07
N LEU A 164 -10.70 -21.85 -0.27
CA LEU A 164 -10.88 -21.78 1.18
C LEU A 164 -12.24 -21.23 1.58
N LEU A 165 -12.77 -20.23 0.85
CA LEU A 165 -14.10 -19.71 1.12
C LEU A 165 -15.20 -20.77 0.92
N ARG A 166 -14.96 -21.82 0.15
CA ARG A 166 -15.91 -22.94 -0.01
C ARG A 166 -15.75 -24.01 1.06
N THR A 167 -14.67 -23.96 1.83
CA THR A 167 -14.36 -24.93 2.88
C THR A 167 -15.17 -24.61 4.15
N PRO A 168 -15.90 -25.59 4.73
CA PRO A 168 -16.58 -25.41 6.01
C PRO A 168 -15.60 -25.04 7.13
N GLY A 169 -16.00 -24.13 8.01
CA GLY A 169 -15.21 -23.74 9.19
C GLY A 169 -14.31 -22.51 8.97
N VAL A 170 -14.16 -22.01 7.74
CA VAL A 170 -13.44 -20.77 7.47
C VAL A 170 -14.28 -19.55 7.88
N ASN A 171 -13.68 -18.64 8.66
CA ASN A 171 -14.28 -17.40 9.11
C ASN A 171 -13.66 -16.18 8.38
N PRO A 172 -14.23 -15.75 7.24
CA PRO A 172 -13.72 -14.60 6.49
C PRO A 172 -13.92 -13.25 7.19
N ALA A 173 -14.81 -13.18 8.20
CA ALA A 173 -15.07 -11.96 8.97
C ALA A 173 -14.03 -11.72 10.08
N TYR A 174 -13.14 -12.68 10.33
CA TYR A 174 -12.10 -12.53 11.35
C TYR A 174 -11.14 -11.37 11.02
N VAL A 175 -10.79 -10.61 12.05
CA VAL A 175 -9.85 -9.49 11.99
C VAL A 175 -8.65 -9.83 12.87
N ALA A 176 -7.46 -9.81 12.28
CA ALA A 176 -6.23 -10.09 12.99
C ALA A 176 -5.91 -8.96 14.00
N PRO A 177 -5.10 -9.22 15.05
CA PRO A 177 -4.65 -8.21 16.00
C PRO A 177 -3.97 -7.00 15.35
N ASP A 178 -3.47 -7.15 14.12
CA ASP A 178 -2.91 -6.06 13.32
C ASP A 178 -3.94 -5.18 12.59
N GLY A 179 -5.23 -5.41 12.84
CA GLY A 179 -6.34 -4.68 12.25
C GLY A 179 -6.64 -5.10 10.81
N LYS A 180 -5.96 -6.12 10.26
CA LYS A 180 -6.20 -6.60 8.91
C LYS A 180 -7.28 -7.69 8.90
N SER A 181 -8.30 -7.49 8.10
CA SER A 181 -9.28 -8.51 7.70
C SER A 181 -8.84 -9.17 6.38
N ALA A 182 -9.40 -10.33 6.05
CA ALA A 182 -9.20 -10.95 4.74
C ALA A 182 -9.62 -10.00 3.60
N LEU A 183 -10.73 -9.29 3.80
CA LEU A 183 -11.19 -8.24 2.89
C LEU A 183 -10.11 -7.18 2.68
N PHE A 184 -9.56 -6.59 3.74
CA PHE A 184 -8.59 -5.51 3.62
C PHE A 184 -7.27 -5.92 2.94
N GLN A 185 -6.95 -7.22 2.93
CA GLN A 185 -5.73 -7.74 2.30
C GLN A 185 -5.88 -7.96 0.80
N THR A 186 -7.11 -8.09 0.27
CA THR A 186 -7.33 -8.38 -1.14
C THR A 186 -7.33 -7.13 -2.03
N TRP A 187 -6.86 -7.33 -3.26
CA TRP A 187 -6.90 -6.36 -4.34
C TRP A 187 -7.76 -6.81 -5.52
N SER A 188 -8.35 -8.01 -5.45
CA SER A 188 -9.20 -8.56 -6.51
C SER A 188 -10.68 -8.28 -6.20
N PRO A 189 -11.39 -7.58 -7.10
CA PRO A 189 -12.85 -7.43 -6.99
C PRO A 189 -13.60 -8.75 -6.90
N LEU A 190 -13.11 -9.82 -7.56
CA LEU A 190 -13.75 -11.14 -7.55
C LEU A 190 -13.76 -11.75 -6.15
N VAL A 191 -12.60 -11.76 -5.48
CA VAL A 191 -12.47 -12.28 -4.11
C VAL A 191 -13.30 -11.44 -3.14
N ILE A 192 -13.36 -10.12 -3.34
CA ILE A 192 -14.22 -9.24 -2.53
C ILE A 192 -15.69 -9.65 -2.66
N GLU A 193 -16.18 -9.91 -3.88
CA GLU A 193 -17.56 -10.36 -4.06
C GLU A 193 -17.84 -11.71 -3.41
N GLU A 194 -16.87 -12.62 -3.37
CA GLU A 194 -17.02 -13.88 -2.66
C GLU A 194 -17.03 -13.68 -1.14
N LEU A 195 -16.14 -12.83 -0.61
CA LEU A 195 -16.09 -12.50 0.83
C LEU A 195 -17.38 -11.84 1.32
N LEU A 196 -17.94 -10.90 0.56
CA LEU A 196 -19.15 -10.17 0.95
C LEU A 196 -20.42 -11.05 0.99
N LYS A 197 -20.37 -12.30 0.51
CA LYS A 197 -21.48 -13.26 0.67
C LYS A 197 -21.59 -13.82 2.08
N PHE A 198 -20.54 -13.67 2.89
CA PHE A 198 -20.50 -14.20 4.24
C PHE A 198 -21.02 -13.19 5.26
N ASP A 199 -21.89 -13.66 6.14
CA ASP A 199 -22.40 -12.86 7.25
C ASP A 199 -21.26 -12.36 8.13
N GLY A 200 -21.32 -11.08 8.50
CA GLY A 200 -20.32 -10.43 9.36
C GLY A 200 -19.12 -9.83 8.62
N VAL A 201 -18.95 -10.04 7.31
CA VAL A 201 -17.93 -9.34 6.53
C VAL A 201 -18.39 -7.90 6.24
N ASP A 202 -17.75 -6.94 6.91
CA ASP A 202 -18.03 -5.52 6.71
C ASP A 202 -17.19 -4.93 5.56
N ILE A 203 -17.87 -4.47 4.51
CA ILE A 203 -17.29 -3.75 3.37
C ILE A 203 -16.52 -2.49 3.80
N ASN A 204 -16.91 -1.92 4.95
CA ASN A 204 -16.32 -0.72 5.54
C ASN A 204 -15.35 -1.03 6.68
N SER A 205 -14.88 -2.29 6.79
CA SER A 205 -13.87 -2.66 7.79
C SER A 205 -12.61 -1.79 7.66
N ARG A 206 -12.04 -1.45 8.82
CA ARG A 206 -10.95 -0.48 8.95
C ARG A 206 -9.66 -1.12 9.42
N ASP A 207 -8.54 -0.70 8.84
CA ASP A 207 -7.21 -1.04 9.34
C ASP A 207 -6.83 -0.27 10.62
N ARG A 208 -5.63 -0.53 11.17
CA ARG A 208 -5.09 0.20 12.33
C ARG A 208 -4.95 1.72 12.12
N SER A 209 -4.86 2.18 10.88
CA SER A 209 -4.84 3.59 10.54
C SER A 209 -6.26 4.15 10.31
N GLY A 210 -7.32 3.38 10.59
CA GLY A 210 -8.71 3.80 10.39
C GLY A 210 -9.15 3.77 8.92
N ARG A 211 -8.32 3.28 7.99
CA ARG A 211 -8.59 3.29 6.56
C ARG A 211 -9.50 2.14 6.17
N THR A 212 -10.49 2.42 5.33
CA THR A 212 -11.27 1.38 4.62
C THR A 212 -10.55 0.90 3.36
N LEU A 213 -10.98 -0.20 2.77
CA LEU A 213 -10.37 -0.70 1.54
C LEU A 213 -10.56 0.26 0.36
N LEU A 214 -11.69 0.99 0.28
CA LEU A 214 -11.86 2.08 -0.68
C LEU A 214 -10.78 3.17 -0.50
N SER A 215 -10.51 3.58 0.73
CA SER A 215 -9.51 4.61 1.01
C SER A 215 -8.09 4.17 0.61
N ARG A 216 -7.77 2.87 0.79
CA ARG A 216 -6.52 2.26 0.34
C ARG A 216 -6.43 2.21 -1.18
N ALA A 217 -7.51 1.80 -1.85
CA ALA A 217 -7.59 1.75 -3.31
C ALA A 217 -7.41 3.15 -3.94
N ALA A 218 -8.03 4.17 -3.34
CA ALA A 218 -7.93 5.56 -3.77
C ALA A 218 -6.50 6.13 -3.59
N MET A 219 -5.83 5.79 -2.48
CA MET A 219 -4.46 6.18 -2.18
C MET A 219 -3.44 5.56 -3.16
N ASP A 220 -3.57 4.26 -3.45
CA ASP A 220 -2.65 3.54 -4.32
C ASP A 220 -2.94 3.74 -5.82
N GLY A 221 -4.10 4.32 -6.16
CA GLY A 221 -4.52 4.57 -7.54
C GLY A 221 -5.09 3.34 -8.24
N ASN A 222 -5.66 2.39 -7.50
CA ASN A 222 -6.31 1.23 -8.09
C ASN A 222 -7.74 1.60 -8.56
N PHE A 223 -7.81 2.23 -9.73
CA PHE A 223 -9.07 2.73 -10.30
C PHE A 223 -10.14 1.63 -10.55
N PRO A 224 -9.80 0.41 -11.00
CA PRO A 224 -10.77 -0.69 -11.07
C PRO A 224 -11.44 -0.97 -9.73
N LEU A 225 -10.66 -1.00 -8.65
CA LEU A 225 -11.17 -1.26 -7.31
C LEU A 225 -11.97 -0.08 -6.76
N VAL A 226 -11.56 1.17 -7.05
CA VAL A 226 -12.36 2.36 -6.73
C VAL A 226 -13.73 2.28 -7.43
N ARG A 227 -13.78 1.98 -8.73
CA ARG A 227 -15.04 1.83 -9.48
C ARG A 227 -15.94 0.74 -8.87
N PHE A 228 -15.34 -0.38 -8.49
CA PHE A 228 -16.06 -1.47 -7.84
C PHE A 228 -16.75 -1.00 -6.55
N PHE A 229 -16.02 -0.33 -5.66
CA PHE A 229 -16.56 0.16 -4.39
C PHE A 229 -17.60 1.27 -4.57
N LEU A 230 -17.40 2.19 -5.52
CA LEU A 230 -18.39 3.21 -5.85
C LEU A 230 -19.69 2.62 -6.42
N GLY A 231 -19.60 1.45 -7.06
CA GLY A 231 -20.76 0.71 -7.56
C GLY A 231 -21.56 -0.03 -6.47
N LYS A 232 -21.02 -0.21 -5.26
CA LYS A 232 -21.74 -0.82 -4.13
C LYS A 232 -22.41 0.27 -3.29
N ALA A 233 -23.69 0.10 -2.98
CA ALA A 233 -24.47 1.12 -2.27
C ALA A 233 -24.02 1.27 -0.81
N GLU A 234 -23.64 0.16 -0.20
CA GLU A 234 -23.24 -0.02 1.19
C GLU A 234 -21.88 0.60 1.54
N THR A 235 -21.09 0.96 0.53
CA THR A 235 -19.76 1.56 0.72
C THR A 235 -19.86 2.94 1.36
N ASN A 236 -19.18 3.13 2.48
CA ASN A 236 -18.94 4.44 3.06
C ASN A 236 -17.81 5.14 2.29
N ARG A 237 -18.24 6.01 1.38
CA ARG A 237 -17.36 6.80 0.49
C ARG A 237 -16.58 7.90 1.21
N ASN A 238 -17.02 8.29 2.40
CA ASN A 238 -16.47 9.40 3.18
C ASN A 238 -15.78 8.92 4.46
N ALA A 239 -15.44 7.63 4.54
CA ALA A 239 -14.78 7.06 5.71
C ALA A 239 -13.40 7.69 5.93
N ALA A 240 -13.29 8.52 6.97
CA ALA A 240 -12.03 9.13 7.38
C ALA A 240 -11.12 8.13 8.11
N ASP A 241 -9.81 8.30 7.90
CA ASP A 241 -8.75 7.61 8.63
C ASP A 241 -8.46 8.29 10.00
N ILE A 242 -7.43 7.84 10.72
CA ILE A 242 -7.08 8.38 12.06
C ILE A 242 -6.64 9.85 12.05
N ASP A 243 -6.27 10.40 10.90
CA ASP A 243 -5.88 11.81 10.73
C ASP A 243 -7.05 12.64 10.13
N GLY A 244 -8.25 12.08 10.09
CA GLY A 244 -9.43 12.70 9.48
C GLY A 244 -9.46 12.63 7.94
N ARG A 245 -8.53 11.92 7.30
CA ARG A 245 -8.41 11.94 5.83
C ARG A 245 -9.40 10.97 5.18
N THR A 246 -10.28 11.51 4.35
CA THR A 246 -11.21 10.76 3.50
C THR A 246 -10.52 10.16 2.27
N PRO A 247 -11.17 9.23 1.52
CA PRO A 247 -10.57 8.64 0.33
C PRO A 247 -10.12 9.66 -0.73
N ILE A 248 -10.88 10.75 -0.91
CA ILE A 248 -10.50 11.82 -1.85
C ILE A 248 -9.26 12.59 -1.36
N LEU A 249 -9.15 12.87 -0.06
CA LEU A 249 -7.96 13.50 0.53
C LEU A 249 -6.70 12.64 0.31
N LEU A 250 -6.80 11.32 0.52
CA LEU A 250 -5.69 10.40 0.30
C LEU A 250 -5.31 10.29 -1.18
N ALA A 251 -6.29 10.20 -2.09
CA ALA A 251 -6.04 10.20 -3.53
C ALA A 251 -5.36 11.49 -3.99
N THR A 252 -5.77 12.65 -3.46
CA THR A 252 -5.14 13.94 -3.76
C THR A 252 -3.73 14.05 -3.18
N ALA A 253 -3.50 13.59 -1.96
CA ALA A 253 -2.17 13.56 -1.37
C ALA A 253 -1.18 12.72 -2.20
N MET A 254 -1.63 11.59 -2.74
CA MET A 254 -0.83 10.69 -3.59
C MET A 254 -0.87 11.05 -5.08
N ARG A 255 -1.58 12.12 -5.45
CA ARG A 255 -1.70 12.64 -6.83
C ARG A 255 -2.30 11.64 -7.82
N GLN A 256 -3.30 10.87 -7.37
CA GLN A 256 -3.98 9.84 -8.16
C GLN A 256 -5.11 10.45 -9.00
N HIS A 257 -4.75 11.00 -10.17
CA HIS A 257 -5.63 11.80 -11.02
C HIS A 257 -6.92 11.09 -11.42
N GLU A 258 -6.85 9.83 -11.88
CA GLU A 258 -8.05 9.10 -12.29
C GLU A 258 -8.93 8.71 -11.09
N ALA A 259 -8.35 8.39 -9.93
CA ALA A 259 -9.12 8.10 -8.72
C ALA A 259 -9.88 9.34 -8.24
N ILE A 260 -9.24 10.52 -8.29
CA ILE A 260 -9.89 11.80 -7.98
C ILE A 260 -11.07 12.04 -8.92
N SER A 261 -10.87 11.88 -10.23
CA SER A 261 -11.94 12.05 -11.22
C SER A 261 -13.12 11.10 -10.97
N LEU A 262 -12.84 9.85 -10.57
CA LEU A 262 -13.89 8.89 -10.23
C LEU A 262 -14.67 9.29 -8.99
N LEU A 263 -13.98 9.73 -7.94
CA LEU A 263 -14.61 10.17 -6.69
C LEU A 263 -15.40 11.47 -6.89
N LEU A 264 -14.93 12.40 -7.73
CA LEU A 264 -15.64 13.64 -8.04
C LEU A 264 -16.97 13.40 -8.76
N ASN A 265 -17.01 12.41 -9.64
CA ASN A 265 -18.20 12.07 -10.41
C ASN A 265 -19.29 11.38 -9.56
N ASP A 266 -18.96 10.88 -8.38
CA ASP A 266 -19.94 10.31 -7.46
C ASP A 266 -20.61 11.43 -6.63
N PRO A 267 -21.95 11.59 -6.72
CA PRO A 267 -22.67 12.65 -6.02
C PRO A 267 -22.70 12.47 -4.49
N THR A 268 -22.40 11.28 -3.99
CA THR A 268 -22.45 10.96 -2.55
C THR A 268 -21.12 11.15 -1.84
N VAL A 269 -20.03 11.41 -2.58
CA VAL A 269 -18.73 11.74 -2.01
C VAL A 269 -18.73 13.18 -1.50
N GLU A 270 -18.33 13.38 -0.25
CA GLU A 270 -18.15 14.69 0.37
C GLU A 270 -16.79 15.29 -0.03
N LEU A 271 -16.83 16.27 -0.94
CA LEU A 271 -15.62 16.84 -1.54
C LEU A 271 -14.89 17.85 -0.63
N ASN A 272 -15.63 18.49 0.28
CA ASN A 272 -15.12 19.54 1.16
C ASN A 272 -14.91 19.05 2.61
N ALA A 273 -14.98 17.74 2.85
CA ALA A 273 -14.68 17.18 4.17
C ALA A 273 -13.20 17.44 4.53
N PRO A 274 -12.91 18.13 5.64
CA PRO A 274 -11.54 18.45 6.04
C PRO A 274 -10.86 17.30 6.80
N ASP A 275 -9.53 17.26 6.75
CA ASP A 275 -8.71 16.47 7.69
C ASP A 275 -8.71 17.08 9.11
N ASP A 276 -8.03 16.43 10.07
CA ASP A 276 -7.93 16.92 11.45
C ASP A 276 -7.18 18.27 11.58
N SER A 277 -6.52 18.73 10.52
CA SER A 277 -5.90 20.07 10.44
C SER A 277 -6.81 21.11 9.79
N GLY A 278 -8.00 20.73 9.33
CA GLY A 278 -8.94 21.58 8.60
C GLY A 278 -8.68 21.64 7.09
N ARG A 279 -7.77 20.83 6.53
CA ARG A 279 -7.39 20.87 5.11
C ARG A 279 -8.33 20.04 4.25
N THR A 280 -8.73 20.59 3.11
CA THR A 280 -9.56 19.89 2.11
C THR A 280 -8.70 19.34 0.96
N ALA A 281 -9.31 18.58 0.04
CA ALA A 281 -8.61 18.05 -1.13
C ALA A 281 -7.93 19.16 -1.94
N LEU A 282 -8.59 20.32 -2.09
CA LEU A 282 -8.01 21.45 -2.79
C LEU A 282 -6.81 22.04 -2.04
N SER A 283 -6.82 22.08 -0.69
CA SER A 283 -5.65 22.49 0.10
C SER A 283 -4.43 21.59 -0.15
N TYR A 284 -4.63 20.27 -0.25
CA TYR A 284 -3.57 19.32 -0.57
C TYR A 284 -3.02 19.49 -1.99
N ALA A 285 -3.91 19.66 -2.99
CA ALA A 285 -3.51 19.92 -4.37
C ALA A 285 -2.72 21.23 -4.51
N ALA A 286 -3.15 22.26 -3.77
CA ALA A 286 -2.49 23.56 -3.71
C ALA A 286 -1.11 23.50 -3.03
N GLU A 287 -0.96 22.70 -1.97
CA GLU A 287 0.34 22.42 -1.32
C GLU A 287 1.31 21.69 -2.25
N ALA A 288 0.82 20.71 -3.01
CA ALA A 288 1.61 19.95 -3.99
C ALA A 288 1.94 20.75 -5.27
N ALA A 289 1.30 21.91 -5.47
CA ALA A 289 1.39 22.73 -6.67
C ALA A 289 1.04 21.96 -7.96
N ASP A 290 0.02 21.10 -7.89
CA ASP A 290 -0.44 20.30 -9.02
C ASP A 290 -1.61 20.99 -9.73
N ASP A 291 -1.31 21.72 -10.82
CA ASP A 291 -2.31 22.50 -11.54
C ASP A 291 -3.34 21.63 -12.27
N ALA A 292 -2.99 20.39 -12.63
CA ALA A 292 -3.92 19.46 -13.27
C ALA A 292 -4.99 18.99 -12.28
N ILE A 293 -4.59 18.62 -11.06
CA ILE A 293 -5.53 18.24 -10.00
C ILE A 293 -6.39 19.43 -9.58
N ILE A 294 -5.79 20.62 -9.43
CA ILE A 294 -6.55 21.85 -9.11
C ILE A 294 -7.64 22.10 -10.14
N LYS A 295 -7.30 22.07 -11.44
CA LYS A 295 -8.29 22.25 -12.52
C LYS A 295 -9.38 21.18 -12.47
N THR A 296 -9.02 19.94 -12.18
CA THR A 296 -9.97 18.81 -12.11
C THR A 296 -10.94 18.98 -10.93
N LEU A 297 -10.44 19.37 -9.76
CA LEU A 297 -11.28 19.65 -8.58
C LEU A 297 -12.20 20.85 -8.83
N LEU A 298 -11.65 21.97 -9.33
CA LEU A 298 -12.40 23.20 -9.56
C LEU A 298 -13.39 23.12 -10.73
N ALA A 299 -13.22 22.16 -11.64
CA ALA A 299 -14.23 21.87 -12.66
C ALA A 299 -15.58 21.40 -12.07
N SER A 300 -15.59 20.99 -10.79
CA SER A 300 -16.82 20.71 -10.06
C SER A 300 -17.26 21.92 -9.25
N ASP A 301 -18.49 22.39 -9.48
CA ASP A 301 -19.10 23.47 -8.70
C ASP A 301 -19.32 23.11 -7.22
N ARG A 302 -19.26 21.81 -6.89
CA ARG A 302 -19.42 21.28 -5.53
C ARG A 302 -18.20 21.52 -4.65
N VAL A 303 -17.03 21.78 -5.24
CA VAL A 303 -15.79 22.06 -4.49
C VAL A 303 -15.81 23.52 -4.04
N ASP A 304 -15.55 23.73 -2.76
CA ASP A 304 -15.35 25.05 -2.18
C ASP A 304 -13.88 25.49 -2.38
N PRO A 305 -13.64 26.54 -3.19
CA PRO A 305 -12.29 27.01 -3.49
C PRO A 305 -11.58 27.67 -2.29
N ASP A 306 -12.33 28.16 -1.30
CA ASP A 306 -11.82 29.01 -0.24
C ASP A 306 -11.87 28.37 1.16
N SER A 307 -12.06 27.06 1.22
CA SER A 307 -12.06 26.32 2.48
C SER A 307 -10.80 26.61 3.30
N ARG A 308 -10.99 26.97 4.58
CA ARG A 308 -9.91 27.38 5.47
C ARG A 308 -9.56 26.29 6.47
N ASP A 309 -8.26 26.07 6.64
CA ASP A 309 -7.75 25.16 7.66
C ASP A 309 -7.80 25.78 9.08
N HIS A 310 -7.36 25.03 10.10
CA HIS A 310 -7.36 25.52 11.49
C HIS A 310 -6.47 26.76 11.73
N LEU A 311 -5.57 27.07 10.81
CA LEU A 311 -4.76 28.29 10.83
C LEU A 311 -5.37 29.41 9.98
N GLY A 312 -6.58 29.22 9.43
CA GLY A 312 -7.28 30.16 8.58
C GLY A 312 -6.77 30.19 7.14
N ARG A 313 -5.90 29.26 6.74
CA ARG A 313 -5.24 29.29 5.43
C ARG A 313 -6.15 28.72 4.35
N SER A 314 -6.37 29.49 3.28
CA SER A 314 -7.03 29.03 2.05
C SER A 314 -6.09 28.20 1.17
N PRO A 315 -6.59 27.45 0.17
CA PRO A 315 -5.75 26.76 -0.80
C PRO A 315 -4.79 27.71 -1.53
N LEU A 316 -5.26 28.91 -1.91
CA LEU A 316 -4.40 29.93 -2.52
C LEU A 316 -3.22 30.31 -1.61
N SER A 317 -3.48 30.52 -0.32
CA SER A 317 -2.42 30.83 0.65
C SER A 317 -1.40 29.68 0.79
N TRP A 318 -1.84 28.42 0.66
CA TRP A 318 -0.97 27.25 0.69
C TRP A 318 -0.01 27.21 -0.49
N SER A 319 -0.49 27.43 -1.72
CA SER A 319 0.35 27.48 -2.91
C SER A 319 1.41 28.57 -2.83
N VAL A 320 1.04 29.77 -2.37
CA VAL A 320 2.00 30.88 -2.23
C VAL A 320 3.03 30.61 -1.13
N ARG A 321 2.61 30.06 0.01
CA ARG A 321 3.48 29.80 1.16
C ARG A 321 4.54 28.75 0.86
N LYS A 322 4.22 27.76 0.02
CA LYS A 322 5.15 26.70 -0.39
C LYS A 322 6.11 27.13 -1.49
N TRP A 323 6.08 28.41 -1.89
CA TRP A 323 6.99 28.93 -2.90
C TRP A 323 8.47 28.67 -2.57
N ARG A 324 9.16 28.15 -3.58
CA ARG A 324 10.60 27.87 -3.60
C ARG A 324 11.08 28.14 -5.03
N PRO A 325 12.29 28.70 -5.24
CA PRO A 325 12.82 28.94 -6.58
C PRO A 325 12.84 27.70 -7.49
N SER A 326 13.03 26.50 -6.93
CA SER A 326 13.04 25.23 -7.67
C SER A 326 11.68 24.79 -8.20
N MET A 327 10.57 25.28 -7.62
CA MET A 327 9.19 24.91 -7.97
C MET A 327 8.41 26.10 -8.54
N ASP A 328 9.11 27.17 -8.94
CA ASP A 328 8.50 28.43 -9.34
C ASP A 328 7.50 28.26 -10.51
N LYS A 329 7.84 27.44 -11.50
CA LYS A 329 6.97 27.14 -12.65
C LYS A 329 5.67 26.46 -12.22
N GLN A 330 5.75 25.44 -11.36
CA GLN A 330 4.62 24.66 -10.88
C GLN A 330 3.70 25.51 -9.99
N ILE A 331 4.29 26.28 -9.08
CA ILE A 331 3.52 27.13 -8.14
C ILE A 331 2.83 28.27 -8.88
N LYS A 332 3.49 28.88 -9.87
CA LYS A 332 2.83 29.86 -10.75
C LYS A 332 1.69 29.23 -11.55
N ALA A 333 1.84 28.00 -12.04
CA ALA A 333 0.77 27.29 -12.74
C ALA A 333 -0.41 26.99 -11.81
N ALA A 334 -0.15 26.50 -10.59
CA ALA A 334 -1.15 26.23 -9.57
C ALA A 334 -1.91 27.50 -9.16
N ILE A 335 -1.20 28.61 -8.90
CA ILE A 335 -1.82 29.91 -8.57
C ILE A 335 -2.70 30.38 -9.74
N LYS A 336 -2.20 30.31 -10.98
CA LYS A 336 -3.00 30.67 -12.16
C LYS A 336 -4.23 29.77 -12.32
N ALA A 337 -4.13 28.48 -11.99
CA ALA A 337 -5.24 27.54 -12.07
C ALA A 337 -6.31 27.84 -11.01
N LEU A 338 -5.92 28.16 -9.78
CA LEU A 338 -6.84 28.62 -8.74
C LEU A 338 -7.52 29.92 -9.17
N LEU A 339 -6.74 30.95 -9.53
CA LEU A 339 -7.25 32.27 -9.91
C LEU A 339 -8.04 32.29 -11.24
N ALA A 340 -8.05 31.20 -11.99
CA ALA A 340 -8.91 31.07 -13.16
C ALA A 340 -10.38 30.81 -12.77
N ASP A 341 -10.62 30.30 -11.55
CA ASP A 341 -11.94 30.17 -10.97
C ASP A 341 -12.32 31.47 -10.27
N GLY A 342 -13.34 32.15 -10.79
CA GLY A 342 -13.79 33.45 -10.27
C GLY A 342 -14.44 33.39 -8.88
N ARG A 343 -14.60 32.20 -8.29
CA ARG A 343 -15.07 32.02 -6.92
C ARG A 343 -13.97 32.20 -5.87
N VAL A 344 -12.70 32.18 -6.26
CA VAL A 344 -11.55 32.27 -5.33
C VAL A 344 -11.38 33.68 -4.77
N ASP A 345 -11.35 33.80 -3.45
CA ASP A 345 -10.99 35.02 -2.73
C ASP A 345 -9.46 35.23 -2.71
N VAL A 346 -9.00 36.16 -3.56
CA VAL A 346 -7.59 36.55 -3.70
C VAL A 346 -7.04 37.20 -2.42
N ASP A 347 -7.90 37.80 -1.59
CA ASP A 347 -7.51 38.54 -0.40
C ASP A 347 -7.68 37.72 0.91
N SER A 348 -8.02 36.44 0.78
CA SER A 348 -8.29 35.54 1.91
C SER A 348 -7.12 35.48 2.90
N CYS A 349 -7.33 36.00 4.11
CA CYS A 349 -6.30 36.09 5.14
C CYS A 349 -6.34 34.93 6.14
N ASP A 350 -5.15 34.51 6.58
CA ASP A 350 -5.01 33.52 7.66
C ASP A 350 -5.31 34.10 9.05
N ASN A 351 -5.27 33.27 10.09
CA ASN A 351 -5.54 33.71 11.48
C ASN A 351 -4.53 34.74 12.01
N ALA A 352 -3.38 34.91 11.35
CA ALA A 352 -2.40 35.95 11.66
C ALA A 352 -2.63 37.24 10.83
N GLY A 353 -3.71 37.30 10.05
CA GLY A 353 -4.05 38.42 9.17
C GLY A 353 -3.21 38.49 7.90
N ARG A 354 -2.46 37.45 7.55
CA ARG A 354 -1.62 37.45 6.35
C ARG A 354 -2.44 37.09 5.12
N THR A 355 -2.44 37.97 4.13
CA THR A 355 -3.02 37.73 2.80
C THR A 355 -2.04 36.98 1.90
N PRO A 356 -2.49 36.35 0.80
CA PRO A 356 -1.59 35.69 -0.15
C PRO A 356 -0.54 36.65 -0.72
N VAL A 357 -0.91 37.92 -0.94
CA VAL A 357 0.04 38.97 -1.37
C VAL A 357 1.12 39.20 -0.32
N SER A 358 0.76 39.29 0.96
CA SER A 358 1.74 39.48 2.03
C SER A 358 2.70 38.29 2.17
N ILE A 359 2.20 37.07 1.99
CA ILE A 359 3.03 35.84 2.02
C ILE A 359 3.97 35.81 0.81
N ALA A 360 3.50 36.18 -0.38
CA ALA A 360 4.33 36.26 -1.58
C ALA A 360 5.43 37.31 -1.44
N ALA A 361 5.10 38.46 -0.84
CA ALA A 361 6.06 39.49 -0.50
C ALA A 361 7.12 38.91 0.46
N ASP A 362 6.74 38.34 1.60
CA ASP A 362 7.69 37.74 2.57
C ASP A 362 8.62 36.69 1.96
N ASN A 363 8.13 35.92 0.98
CA ASN A 363 8.93 34.95 0.24
C ASN A 363 9.89 35.58 -0.81
N GLY A 364 9.76 36.88 -1.09
CA GLY A 364 10.56 37.63 -2.05
C GLY A 364 10.15 37.44 -3.52
N CYS A 365 8.96 36.88 -3.79
CA CYS A 365 8.55 36.53 -5.15
C CYS A 365 7.76 37.66 -5.84
N VAL A 366 8.51 38.56 -6.50
CA VAL A 366 7.98 39.74 -7.21
C VAL A 366 6.91 39.36 -8.25
N GLU A 367 7.12 38.28 -9.00
CA GLU A 367 6.18 37.88 -10.05
C GLU A 367 4.85 37.38 -9.49
N ILE A 368 4.84 36.62 -8.39
CA ILE A 368 3.59 36.18 -7.76
C ILE A 368 2.84 37.38 -7.18
N VAL A 369 3.53 38.34 -6.57
CA VAL A 369 2.93 39.60 -6.12
C VAL A 369 2.25 40.32 -7.30
N ASN A 370 2.93 40.42 -8.45
CA ASN A 370 2.36 41.06 -9.65
C ASN A 370 1.12 40.31 -10.18
N VAL A 371 1.15 38.97 -10.22
CA VAL A 371 0.00 38.17 -10.66
C VAL A 371 -1.20 38.38 -9.74
N LEU A 372 -1.00 38.30 -8.41
CA LEU A 372 -2.07 38.49 -7.43
C LEU A 372 -2.64 39.91 -7.49
N MET A 373 -1.79 40.93 -7.58
CA MET A 373 -2.22 42.33 -7.69
C MET A 373 -2.98 42.62 -8.99
N LYS A 374 -2.60 41.98 -10.10
CA LYS A 374 -3.31 42.12 -11.38
C LYS A 374 -4.74 41.58 -11.30
N MET A 375 -4.91 40.40 -10.71
CA MET A 375 -6.24 39.77 -10.57
C MET A 375 -7.11 40.52 -9.56
N ARG A 376 -6.53 40.95 -8.44
CA ARG A 376 -7.23 41.78 -7.44
C ARG A 376 -7.82 43.07 -8.00
N ARG A 377 -7.08 43.74 -8.90
CA ARG A 377 -7.55 44.96 -9.59
C ARG A 377 -8.71 44.68 -10.56
N ALA A 378 -8.79 43.47 -11.10
CA ALA A 378 -9.89 43.05 -11.96
C ALA A 378 -11.18 42.81 -11.16
N ASP A 379 -11.08 42.25 -9.95
CA ASP A 379 -12.25 41.92 -9.10
C ASP A 379 -12.83 43.13 -8.35
N THR A 380 -11.99 44.02 -7.83
CA THR A 380 -12.44 45.06 -6.87
C THR A 380 -12.71 46.43 -7.51
N GLY A 381 -12.24 46.68 -8.73
CA GLY A 381 -12.36 47.98 -9.41
C GLY A 381 -11.82 49.18 -8.62
N ARG A 382 -11.12 48.95 -7.50
CA ARG A 382 -10.64 49.97 -6.56
C ARG A 382 -9.24 49.59 -6.06
N PRO A 383 -8.31 50.55 -5.94
CA PRO A 383 -7.06 50.32 -5.23
C PRO A 383 -7.38 50.17 -3.73
N GLY A 384 -7.33 48.94 -3.21
CA GLY A 384 -7.47 48.66 -1.78
C GLY A 384 -6.30 49.21 -0.97
N ASN A 385 -6.53 49.50 0.31
CA ASN A 385 -5.68 50.21 1.27
C ASN A 385 -4.30 49.55 1.59
N ASP A 386 -3.86 48.59 0.77
CA ASP A 386 -2.69 47.73 1.00
C ASP A 386 -1.44 48.15 0.20
N GLU A 387 -1.54 49.20 -0.61
CA GLU A 387 -0.37 49.89 -1.14
C GLU A 387 0.57 50.33 -0.02
N TRP A 388 0.02 50.68 1.15
CA TRP A 388 0.78 51.01 2.36
C TRP A 388 1.57 49.81 2.92
N THR A 389 0.98 48.61 2.92
CA THR A 389 1.61 47.37 3.40
C THR A 389 2.74 46.94 2.47
N LEU A 390 2.53 47.06 1.16
CA LEU A 390 3.55 46.78 0.14
C LEU A 390 4.71 47.80 0.18
N LEU A 391 4.39 49.09 0.35
CA LEU A 391 5.38 50.19 0.50
C LEU A 391 6.28 49.99 1.73
N ARG A 392 5.68 49.62 2.88
CA ARG A 392 6.41 49.41 4.13
C ARG A 392 7.36 48.21 4.04
N TRP A 393 6.94 47.15 3.33
CA TRP A 393 7.76 45.96 3.09
C TRP A 393 8.85 46.18 2.03
N ALA A 394 8.54 46.88 0.93
CA ALA A 394 9.51 47.27 -0.09
C ALA A 394 10.60 48.21 0.49
N GLN A 395 10.25 49.07 1.45
CA GLN A 395 11.21 49.84 2.23
C GLN A 395 12.07 48.97 3.16
N ALA A 396 11.50 47.97 3.83
CA ALA A 396 12.22 47.10 4.75
C ALA A 396 13.23 46.16 4.05
N ASN A 397 12.95 45.72 2.81
CA ASN A 397 13.81 44.77 2.07
C ASN A 397 14.76 45.40 1.04
N ARG A 398 14.75 46.74 0.88
CA ARG A 398 15.78 47.46 0.10
C ARG A 398 17.22 47.14 0.53
N HIS A 399 17.42 46.63 1.75
CA HIS A 399 18.73 46.32 2.30
C HIS A 399 19.20 44.87 2.09
N LYS A 400 18.35 43.93 1.65
CA LYS A 400 18.72 42.49 1.60
C LYS A 400 18.90 41.90 0.20
N SER A 401 18.25 42.41 -0.85
CA SER A 401 18.28 41.76 -2.18
C SER A 401 18.91 42.60 -3.30
N GLY A 402 19.37 43.84 -3.05
CA GLY A 402 20.01 44.67 -4.09
C GLY A 402 19.17 44.92 -5.35
N SER A 403 17.90 44.51 -5.37
CA SER A 403 17.02 44.54 -6.53
C SER A 403 16.13 45.77 -6.45
N SER A 404 16.51 46.81 -7.18
CA SER A 404 15.77 48.05 -7.44
C SER A 404 14.48 47.85 -8.26
N ALA A 405 13.82 46.70 -8.17
CA ALA A 405 12.80 46.26 -9.13
C ALA A 405 11.37 46.80 -8.88
N TRP A 406 11.14 47.61 -7.85
CA TRP A 406 9.82 48.22 -7.58
C TRP A 406 9.80 49.74 -7.76
N VAL A 407 10.74 50.28 -8.54
CA VAL A 407 10.68 51.67 -9.00
C VAL A 407 10.66 51.67 -10.52
N ASN A 408 9.47 51.55 -11.11
CA ASN A 408 8.98 52.40 -12.20
C ASN A 408 7.80 51.73 -12.88
N ASP A 409 6.61 52.26 -12.62
CA ASP A 409 5.61 52.39 -13.66
C ASP A 409 4.98 53.79 -13.54
N GLY A 410 5.84 54.80 -13.73
CA GLY A 410 5.47 56.19 -14.07
C GLY A 410 4.53 56.98 -13.15
N ARG A 411 4.05 56.43 -12.03
CA ARG A 411 3.16 57.14 -11.10
C ARG A 411 3.95 57.55 -9.87
N THR A 412 4.26 58.84 -9.80
CA THR A 412 4.63 59.51 -8.57
C THR A 412 3.46 59.40 -7.60
N TRP A 413 3.63 58.63 -6.52
CA TRP A 413 2.67 58.61 -5.42
C TRP A 413 3.18 59.61 -4.38
N SER A 414 2.56 60.80 -4.36
CA SER A 414 2.79 61.81 -3.33
C SER A 414 2.03 61.44 -2.06
N LEU A 415 2.66 61.76 -0.92
CA LEU A 415 2.17 61.61 0.46
C LEU A 415 0.69 61.94 0.67
#